data_AF-A0A380T0G3-F1
#
_entry.id   AF-A0A380T0G3-F1
#
_cell.length_a   1.000
_cell.length_b   1.000
_cell.length_c   1.000
_cell.angle_alpha   90.00
_cell.angle_beta   90.00
_cell.angle_gamma   90.00
#
_symmetry.space_group_name_H-M   'P 1'
#
loop_
_entity.id
_entity.type
_entity.pdbx_description
1 polymer ?
#
loop_
_entity_poly.entity_id
_entity_poly.type
_entity_poly.pdbx_seq_one_letter_code
_entity_poly.pdbx_strand_id
1 'polypeptide(L)'
;MAEKKTGAAKHSADYRDREKKEAERLGIEKMTRVTATRTKLGMSEAMQVYGFSQLQELLQDLHLSLLACDREEQARRLKRPDAPAFELLPKLARQFEEATRAELKRDPGDEVITPLLAAG
;
A
#
# COMPACT_ATOMS: atom_id res chain seq x y z
N MET A 1 -18.58 28.46 -27.70
CA MET A 1 -17.55 27.98 -28.64
C MET A 1 -16.84 26.80 -27.99
N ALA A 2 -17.08 25.57 -28.43
CA ALA A 2 -16.47 24.39 -27.81
C ALA A 2 -15.02 24.24 -28.30
N GLU A 3 -14.07 24.28 -27.38
CA GLU A 3 -12.65 24.04 -27.66
C GLU A 3 -12.48 22.67 -28.36
N LYS A 4 -12.02 22.70 -29.61
CA LYS A 4 -11.66 21.50 -30.37
C LYS A 4 -10.45 20.84 -29.70
N LYS A 5 -10.69 19.82 -28.88
CA LYS A 5 -9.63 18.94 -28.35
C LYS A 5 -8.81 18.37 -29.52
N THR A 6 -7.49 18.53 -29.44
CA THR A 6 -6.52 18.10 -30.47
C THR A 6 -6.58 16.59 -30.71
N GLY A 7 -6.22 16.13 -31.93
CA GLY A 7 -6.37 14.73 -32.35
C GLY A 7 -5.74 13.70 -31.40
N ALA A 8 -4.61 14.03 -30.77
CA ALA A 8 -3.95 13.18 -29.78
C ALA A 8 -4.82 12.92 -28.52
N ALA A 9 -5.60 13.92 -28.09
CA ALA A 9 -6.50 13.77 -26.94
C ALA A 9 -7.72 12.89 -27.25
N LYS A 10 -8.18 12.86 -28.52
CA LYS A 10 -9.23 11.93 -28.98
C LYS A 10 -8.72 10.49 -29.04
N HIS A 11 -7.55 10.27 -29.64
CA HIS A 11 -6.97 8.92 -29.73
C HIS A 11 -6.71 8.29 -28.35
N SER A 12 -6.29 9.09 -27.36
CA SER A 12 -6.10 8.63 -25.98
C SER A 12 -7.42 8.33 -25.26
N ALA A 13 -8.50 9.06 -25.57
CA ALA A 13 -9.83 8.77 -25.02
C ALA A 13 -10.40 7.48 -25.63
N ASP A 14 -10.32 7.33 -26.95
CA ASP A 14 -10.81 6.14 -27.66
C ASP A 14 -10.06 4.87 -27.25
N TYR A 15 -8.75 4.98 -26.94
CA TYR A 15 -7.96 3.88 -26.39
C TYR A 15 -8.44 3.45 -25.01
N ARG A 16 -8.67 4.41 -24.10
CA ARG A 16 -9.17 4.13 -22.74
C ARG A 16 -10.58 3.54 -22.75
N ASP A 17 -11.44 4.00 -23.64
CA ASP A 17 -12.79 3.45 -23.80
C ASP A 17 -12.77 2.01 -24.32
N ARG A 18 -11.86 1.68 -25.25
CA ARG A 18 -11.68 0.29 -25.71
C ARG A 18 -11.18 -0.61 -24.57
N GLU A 19 -10.17 -0.18 -23.81
CA GLU A 19 -9.70 -0.96 -22.65
C GLU A 19 -10.79 -1.15 -21.59
N LYS A 20 -11.61 -0.12 -21.34
CA LYS A 20 -12.71 -0.21 -20.37
C LYS A 20 -13.77 -1.22 -20.83
N LYS A 21 -14.18 -1.16 -22.10
CA LYS A 21 -15.15 -2.10 -22.68
C LYS A 21 -14.64 -3.54 -22.70
N GLU A 22 -13.34 -3.72 -22.98
CA GLU A 22 -12.71 -5.03 -22.94
C GLU A 22 -12.65 -5.58 -21.50
N ALA A 23 -12.29 -4.74 -20.53
CA ALA A 23 -12.30 -5.11 -19.12
C ALA A 23 -13.71 -5.48 -18.65
N GLU A 24 -14.73 -4.68 -18.97
CA GLU A 24 -16.14 -4.98 -18.67
C GLU A 24 -16.59 -6.31 -19.31
N ARG A 25 -16.24 -6.55 -20.59
CA ARG A 25 -16.56 -7.80 -21.29
C ARG A 25 -15.92 -9.03 -20.63
N LEU A 26 -14.70 -8.88 -20.11
CA LEU A 26 -13.95 -9.95 -19.46
C LEU A 26 -14.28 -10.08 -17.96
N GLY A 27 -15.18 -9.25 -17.42
CA GLY A 27 -15.49 -9.21 -15.99
C GLY A 27 -14.31 -8.71 -15.13
N ILE A 28 -13.36 -8.00 -15.72
CA ILE A 28 -12.19 -7.45 -15.06
C ILE A 28 -12.54 -6.09 -14.47
N GLU A 29 -12.50 -6.00 -13.14
CA GLU A 29 -12.61 -4.74 -12.43
C GLU A 29 -11.23 -4.13 -12.19
N LYS A 30 -10.99 -2.91 -12.69
CA LYS A 30 -9.75 -2.15 -12.41
C LYS A 30 -9.85 -1.51 -11.03
N MET A 31 -8.99 -1.94 -10.09
CA MET A 31 -8.90 -1.36 -8.76
C MET A 31 -7.65 -0.47 -8.61
N THR A 32 -7.86 0.81 -8.29
CA THR A 32 -6.77 1.71 -7.87
C THR A 32 -6.57 1.57 -6.37
N ARG A 33 -5.32 1.43 -5.91
CA ARG A 33 -5.00 1.27 -4.48
C ARG A 33 -3.82 2.15 -4.08
N VAL A 34 -3.91 2.74 -2.89
CA VAL A 34 -2.78 3.35 -2.18
C VAL A 34 -2.15 2.29 -1.28
N THR A 35 -0.82 2.17 -1.31
CA THR A 35 -0.09 1.20 -0.49
C THR A 35 1.21 1.82 0.04
N ALA A 36 1.64 1.40 1.22
CA ALA A 36 2.94 1.77 1.76
C ALA A 36 4.09 1.29 0.86
N THR A 37 5.15 2.08 0.75
CA THR A 37 6.32 1.80 -0.09
C THR A 37 6.97 0.46 0.27
N ARG A 38 7.13 0.16 1.57
CA ARG A 38 7.73 -1.10 2.04
C ARG A 38 6.88 -2.31 1.69
N THR A 39 5.55 -2.20 1.79
CA THR A 39 4.65 -3.28 1.35
C THR A 39 4.83 -3.56 -0.13
N LYS A 40 4.94 -2.51 -0.97
CA LYS A 40 5.20 -2.69 -2.40
C LYS A 40 6.55 -3.38 -2.63
N LEU A 41 7.61 -2.96 -1.93
CA LEU A 41 8.93 -3.58 -2.04
C LEU A 41 8.90 -5.07 -1.68
N GLY A 42 8.30 -5.42 -0.52
CA GLY A 42 8.18 -6.81 -0.10
C GLY A 42 7.35 -7.66 -1.07
N MET A 43 6.33 -7.10 -1.71
CA MET A 43 5.61 -7.79 -2.78
C MET A 43 6.47 -7.98 -4.04
N SER A 44 7.30 -7.01 -4.42
CA SER A 44 8.24 -7.16 -5.53
C SER A 44 9.31 -8.22 -5.26
N GLU A 45 9.81 -8.32 -4.03
CA GLU A 45 10.71 -9.40 -3.62
C GLU A 45 10.01 -10.76 -3.68
N ALA A 46 8.78 -10.85 -3.18
CA ALA A 46 7.99 -12.07 -3.27
C ALA A 46 7.75 -12.49 -4.73
N MET A 47 7.50 -11.54 -5.64
CA MET A 47 7.37 -11.84 -7.07
C MET A 47 8.64 -12.50 -7.63
N GLN A 48 9.83 -11.98 -7.28
CA GLN A 48 11.10 -12.55 -7.73
C GLN A 48 11.32 -13.96 -7.18
N VAL A 49 11.04 -14.16 -5.90
CA VAL A 49 11.24 -15.45 -5.22
C VAL A 49 10.31 -16.53 -5.77
N TYR A 50 9.05 -16.18 -6.04
CA TYR A 50 8.03 -17.15 -6.44
C TYR A 50 7.72 -17.14 -7.95
N GLY A 51 8.47 -16.38 -8.75
CA GLY A 51 8.41 -16.43 -10.22
C GLY A 51 7.21 -15.71 -10.84
N PHE A 52 6.63 -14.72 -10.15
CA PHE A 52 5.53 -13.92 -10.70
C PHE A 52 6.04 -12.82 -11.61
N SER A 53 5.43 -12.69 -12.79
CA SER A 53 5.77 -11.67 -13.77
C SER A 53 5.06 -10.35 -13.53
N GLN A 54 3.86 -10.40 -12.93
CA GLN A 54 3.03 -9.22 -12.65
C GLN A 54 2.55 -9.22 -11.20
N LEU A 55 2.55 -8.03 -10.58
CA LEU A 55 2.07 -7.86 -9.21
C LEU A 55 0.58 -8.22 -9.08
N GLN A 56 -0.19 -8.00 -10.14
CA GLN A 56 -1.60 -8.35 -10.17
C GLN A 56 -1.83 -9.87 -10.10
N GLU A 57 -0.98 -10.69 -10.73
CA GLU A 57 -1.04 -12.16 -10.64
C GLU A 57 -0.82 -12.61 -9.20
N LEU A 58 0.27 -12.14 -8.58
CA LEU A 58 0.57 -12.43 -7.17
C LEU A 58 -0.60 -12.03 -6.25
N LEU A 59 -1.17 -10.85 -6.44
CA LEU A 59 -2.28 -10.38 -5.62
C LEU A 59 -3.54 -11.24 -5.83
N GLN A 60 -3.85 -11.66 -7.05
CA GLN A 60 -4.99 -12.56 -7.30
C GLN A 60 -4.80 -13.92 -6.65
N ASP A 61 -3.61 -14.51 -6.76
CA ASP A 61 -3.31 -15.78 -6.10
C ASP A 61 -3.40 -15.65 -4.58
N LEU A 62 -2.96 -14.52 -4.01
CA LEU A 62 -3.15 -14.24 -2.58
C LEU A 62 -4.64 -14.14 -2.20
N HIS A 63 -5.47 -13.49 -3.00
CA HIS A 63 -6.92 -13.42 -2.76
C HIS A 63 -7.55 -14.82 -2.83
N LEU A 64 -7.24 -15.60 -3.86
CA LEU A 64 -7.76 -16.96 -4.02
C LEU A 64 -7.28 -17.88 -2.90
N SER A 65 -6.01 -17.79 -2.51
CA SER A 65 -5.44 -18.55 -1.40
C SER A 65 -6.16 -18.25 -0.09
N LEU A 66 -6.45 -16.97 0.20
CA LEU A 66 -7.21 -16.60 1.38
C LEU A 66 -8.65 -17.13 1.33
N LEU A 67 -9.33 -17.00 0.19
CA LEU A 67 -10.72 -17.45 0.02
C LEU A 67 -10.87 -18.97 0.08
N ALA A 68 -9.82 -19.72 -0.26
CA ALA A 68 -9.78 -21.18 -0.15
C ALA A 68 -9.58 -21.68 1.29
N CYS A 69 -9.09 -20.84 2.21
CA CYS A 69 -8.92 -21.19 3.62
C CYS A 69 -10.29 -21.24 4.33
N ASP A 70 -10.39 -22.02 5.41
CA ASP A 70 -11.55 -21.96 6.31
C ASP A 70 -11.60 -20.62 7.08
N ARG A 71 -12.72 -20.34 7.73
CA ARG A 71 -12.96 -19.06 8.42
C ARG A 71 -11.99 -18.80 9.57
N GLU A 72 -11.52 -19.85 10.25
CA GLU A 72 -10.59 -19.72 11.37
C GLU A 72 -9.21 -19.33 10.86
N GLU A 73 -8.74 -19.99 9.82
CA GLU A 73 -7.47 -19.69 9.16
C GLU A 73 -7.50 -18.32 8.48
N GLN A 74 -8.62 -17.94 7.84
CA GLN A 74 -8.81 -16.58 7.32
C GLN A 74 -8.66 -15.55 8.44
N ALA A 75 -9.33 -15.75 9.58
CA ALA A 75 -9.23 -14.84 10.71
C ALA A 75 -7.80 -14.77 11.27
N ARG A 76 -7.09 -15.91 11.34
CA ARG A 76 -5.69 -15.94 11.79
C ARG A 76 -4.77 -15.16 10.85
N ARG A 77 -4.93 -15.29 9.53
CA ARG A 77 -4.12 -14.57 8.53
C ARG A 77 -4.40 -13.07 8.51
N LEU A 78 -5.65 -12.67 8.66
CA LEU A 78 -6.06 -11.26 8.72
C LEU A 78 -5.66 -10.58 10.05
N LYS A 79 -5.46 -11.36 11.12
CA LYS A 79 -5.07 -10.85 12.43
C LYS A 79 -3.61 -10.44 12.55
N ARG A 80 -2.72 -10.63 11.56
CA ARG A 80 -1.30 -10.24 11.64
C ARG A 80 -1.09 -8.77 11.24
N PRO A 81 -1.02 -7.80 12.17
CA PRO A 81 -0.83 -6.39 11.89
C PRO A 81 0.62 -5.96 12.19
N ASP A 82 1.48 -6.88 12.66
CA ASP A 82 2.80 -6.58 13.21
C ASP A 82 3.82 -6.13 12.16
N ALA A 83 3.45 -6.13 10.88
CA ALA A 83 4.24 -5.49 9.84
C ALA A 83 4.03 -3.97 9.97
N PRO A 84 5.01 -3.20 10.46
CA PRO A 84 4.86 -1.75 10.56
C PRO A 84 4.52 -1.20 9.17
N ALA A 85 3.30 -0.66 9.06
CA ALA A 85 2.77 -0.12 7.80
C ALA A 85 3.50 1.15 7.34
N PHE A 86 4.33 1.73 8.22
CA PHE A 86 5.02 2.99 8.00
C PHE A 86 6.52 2.81 8.22
N GLU A 87 7.33 3.31 7.28
CA GLU A 87 8.72 3.61 7.57
C GLU A 87 8.77 4.91 8.35
N LEU A 88 9.32 4.86 9.57
CA LEU A 88 9.91 6.04 10.19
C LEU A 88 11.07 6.46 9.29
N LEU A 89 10.78 7.35 8.34
CA LEU A 89 11.83 7.94 7.51
C LEU A 89 12.89 8.54 8.43
N PRO A 90 14.19 8.31 8.21
CA PRO A 90 15.24 8.89 9.06
C PRO A 90 15.16 10.42 9.19
N LYS A 91 14.56 11.08 8.20
CA LYS A 91 14.24 12.51 8.26
C LYS A 91 13.11 12.81 9.25
N LEU A 92 12.03 12.03 9.24
CA LEU A 92 10.91 12.17 10.17
C LEU A 92 11.35 11.85 11.61
N ALA A 93 12.17 10.83 11.80
CA ALA A 93 12.75 10.50 13.10
C ALA A 93 13.58 11.67 13.66
N ARG A 94 14.46 12.27 12.84
CA ARG A 94 15.24 13.45 13.24
C ARG A 94 14.36 14.66 13.57
N GLN A 95 13.34 14.94 12.76
CA GLN A 95 12.40 16.03 13.02
C GLN A 95 11.64 15.82 14.33
N PHE A 96 11.27 14.58 14.63
CA PHE A 96 10.62 14.23 15.88
C PHE A 96 11.57 14.45 17.07
N GLU A 97 12.81 13.93 17.01
CA GLU A 97 13.81 14.14 18.07
C GLU A 97 14.12 15.62 18.32
N GLU A 98 14.27 16.43 17.27
CA GLU A 98 14.50 17.87 17.37
C GLU A 98 13.32 18.57 18.06
N ALA A 99 12.09 18.23 17.68
CA ALA A 99 10.88 18.79 18.29
C ALA A 99 10.74 18.40 19.76
N THR A 100 10.94 17.11 20.09
CA THR A 100 10.89 16.63 21.48
C THR A 100 11.94 17.31 22.36
N ARG A 101 13.18 17.50 21.87
CA ARG A 101 14.21 18.24 22.62
C ARG A 101 13.84 19.70 22.84
N ALA A 102 13.18 20.34 21.87
CA ALA A 102 12.71 21.72 22.01
C ALA A 102 11.60 21.83 23.06
N GLU A 103 10.69 20.86 23.14
CA GLU A 103 9.63 20.82 24.16
C GLU A 103 10.18 20.58 25.57
N LEU A 104 11.08 19.61 25.75
CA LEU A 104 11.73 19.35 27.06
C LEU A 104 12.53 20.56 27.56
N LYS A 105 13.07 21.38 26.65
CA LYS A 105 13.75 22.62 27.03
C LYS A 105 12.76 23.71 27.44
N ARG A 106 11.55 23.71 26.87
CA ARG A 106 10.46 24.65 27.18
C ARG A 106 9.82 24.31 28.52
N ASP A 107 9.64 23.02 28.81
CA ASP A 107 9.11 22.52 30.07
C ASP A 107 10.04 21.45 30.67
N PRO A 108 10.98 21.84 31.56
CA PRO A 108 11.94 20.92 32.16
C PRO A 108 11.33 19.87 33.09
N GLY A 109 10.02 19.99 33.42
CA GLY A 109 9.29 19.00 34.21
C GLY A 109 8.76 17.82 33.40
N ASP A 110 8.81 17.89 32.07
CA ASP A 110 8.35 16.83 31.18
C ASP A 110 9.37 15.69 31.11
N GLU A 111 8.86 14.46 30.98
CA GLU A 111 9.67 13.24 30.93
C GLU A 111 9.43 12.46 29.63
N VAL A 112 10.49 11.79 29.13
CA VAL A 112 10.38 10.88 27.99
C VAL A 112 9.90 9.52 28.49
N ILE A 113 8.62 9.21 28.25
CA ILE A 113 8.07 7.88 28.52
C ILE A 113 8.49 6.94 27.40
N THR A 114 9.43 6.04 27.69
CA THR A 114 9.75 4.95 26.77
C THR A 114 8.60 3.94 26.81
N PRO A 115 7.96 3.60 25.67
CA PRO A 115 6.90 2.61 25.68
C PRO A 115 7.46 1.29 26.18
N LEU A 116 6.87 0.75 27.24
CA LEU A 116 7.20 -0.59 27.73
C LEU A 116 6.87 -1.56 26.58
N LEU A 117 7.88 -2.27 26.06
CA LEU A 117 7.67 -3.35 25.10
C LEU A 117 6.71 -4.34 25.73
N ALA A 118 5.44 -4.31 25.33
CA ALA A 118 4.49 -5.35 25.65
C ALA A 118 4.99 -6.61 24.94
N ALA A 119 5.67 -7.48 25.69
CA ALA A 119 5.94 -8.84 25.26
C ALA A 119 4.58 -9.54 25.16
N GLY A 120 4.13 -9.78 23.93
CA GLY A 120 2.91 -10.51 23.60
C GLY A 120 3.00 -11.10 22.21
#